data_AF-A0A7Y2Y6E8-F1
#
_entry.id   AF-A0A7Y2Y6E8-F1
#
_cell.length_a   1.000
_cell.length_b   1.000
_cell.length_c   1.000
_cell.angle_alpha   90.00
_cell.angle_beta   90.00
_cell.angle_gamma   90.00
#
_symmetry.space_group_name_H-M   'P 1'
#
loop_
_entity.id
_entity.type
_entity.pdbx_description
1 polymer ?
#
loop_
_entity_poly.entity_id
_entity_poly.type
_entity_poly.pdbx_seq_one_letter_code
_entity_poly.pdbx_strand_id
1 'polypeptide(L)'
;MKFEKRDDGRWIEVTGFVRRLLHDDNDDSRHQRFIVDIGDRQTLLIAHNLDLASRVPVGLGDRVVVRGMYEWNDLGGLVHWTHHDPLGIEDGGWIRFGRRTYE
;
A
#
# COMPACT_ATOMS: atom_id res chain seq x y z
N MET A 1 -5.86 -15.05 3.27
CA MET A 1 -6.93 -14.38 2.47
C MET A 1 -6.32 -14.09 1.11
N LYS A 2 -7.05 -14.32 0.01
CA LYS A 2 -6.50 -14.18 -1.34
C LYS A 2 -7.25 -13.11 -2.13
N PHE A 3 -6.54 -12.11 -2.64
CA PHE A 3 -7.07 -11.08 -3.54
C PHE A 3 -6.83 -11.46 -5.00
N GLU A 4 -7.81 -11.21 -5.87
CA GLU A 4 -7.72 -11.53 -7.30
C GLU A 4 -8.33 -10.39 -8.12
N LYS A 5 -8.33 -10.49 -9.45
CA LYS A 5 -8.90 -9.46 -10.34
C LYS A 5 -10.34 -9.04 -9.98
N ARG A 6 -11.15 -9.94 -9.43
CA ARG A 6 -12.55 -9.63 -9.03
C ARG A 6 -12.66 -8.69 -7.83
N ASP A 7 -11.57 -8.48 -7.10
CA ASP A 7 -11.52 -7.65 -5.91
C ASP A 7 -11.08 -6.21 -6.22
N ASP A 8 -10.79 -5.90 -7.49
CA ASP A 8 -10.44 -4.57 -7.98
C ASP A 8 -11.45 -3.49 -7.54
N GLY A 9 -10.93 -2.35 -7.10
CA GLY A 9 -11.70 -1.22 -6.58
C GLY A 9 -12.19 -1.35 -5.14
N ARG A 10 -11.82 -2.43 -4.42
CA ARG A 10 -12.23 -2.61 -3.01
C ARG A 10 -11.24 -1.97 -2.05
N TRP A 11 -11.76 -1.30 -1.02
CA TRP A 11 -10.98 -0.95 0.16
C TRP A 11 -10.64 -2.21 0.95
N ILE A 12 -9.37 -2.38 1.27
CA ILE A 12 -8.85 -3.53 2.01
C ILE A 12 -7.99 -3.06 3.18
N GLU A 13 -7.97 -3.85 4.26
CA GLU A 13 -6.99 -3.74 5.31
C GLU A 13 -6.20 -5.05 5.40
N VAL A 14 -4.88 -4.96 5.25
CA VAL A 14 -3.99 -6.12 5.23
C VAL A 14 -2.81 -5.92 6.15
N THR A 15 -2.34 -7.02 6.74
CA THR A 15 -1.08 -7.06 7.48
C THR A 15 -0.10 -7.93 6.71
N GLY A 16 1.16 -7.49 6.64
CA GLY A 16 2.20 -8.31 6.02
C GLY A 16 3.60 -7.83 6.34
N PHE A 17 4.57 -8.47 5.69
CA PHE A 17 6.00 -8.19 5.86
C PHE A 17 6.61 -7.67 4.57
N VAL A 18 7.43 -6.61 4.66
CA VAL A 18 8.12 -6.05 3.51
C VAL A 18 9.13 -7.06 2.97
N ARG A 19 8.96 -7.46 1.70
CA ARG A 19 9.87 -8.40 1.01
C ARG A 19 10.81 -7.73 0.04
N ARG A 20 10.45 -6.56 -0.48
CA ARG A 20 11.28 -5.82 -1.42
C ARG A 20 11.03 -4.33 -1.30
N LEU A 21 12.11 -3.56 -1.27
CA LEU A 21 12.07 -2.11 -1.48
C LEU A 21 12.31 -1.84 -2.97
N LEU A 22 11.49 -0.98 -3.56
CA LEU A 22 11.63 -0.56 -4.95
C LEU A 22 12.08 0.91 -4.98
N HIS A 23 12.61 1.34 -6.12
CA HIS A 23 12.81 2.77 -6.35
C HIS A 23 11.46 3.48 -6.29
N ASP A 24 11.48 4.72 -5.82
CA ASP A 24 10.30 5.57 -5.91
C ASP A 24 9.83 5.66 -7.36
N ASP A 25 8.54 5.78 -7.52
CA ASP A 25 7.97 6.29 -8.75
C ASP A 25 7.95 7.82 -8.68
N ASN A 26 8.42 8.47 -9.74
CA ASN A 26 8.37 9.93 -9.86
C ASN A 26 7.70 10.36 -11.16
N ASP A 27 7.11 9.42 -11.89
CA ASP A 27 6.30 9.75 -13.06
C ASP A 27 4.91 10.18 -12.54
N ASP A 28 4.55 11.44 -12.79
CA ASP A 28 3.38 12.12 -12.23
C ASP A 28 3.48 12.36 -10.70
N SER A 29 2.52 11.85 -9.91
CA SER A 29 2.59 11.96 -8.44
C SER A 29 3.68 11.03 -7.90
N ARG A 30 4.46 11.50 -6.93
CA ARG A 30 5.57 10.72 -6.35
C ARG A 30 5.03 9.60 -5.49
N HIS A 31 5.52 8.38 -5.68
CA HIS A 31 5.13 7.23 -4.89
C HIS A 31 6.32 6.48 -4.31
N GLN A 32 6.30 6.25 -2.99
CA GLN A 32 7.13 5.22 -2.37
C GLN A 32 6.54 3.86 -2.73
N ARG A 33 7.39 2.95 -3.21
CA ARG A 33 6.99 1.61 -3.62
C ARG A 33 7.73 0.51 -2.86
N PHE A 34 6.99 -0.46 -2.38
CA PHE A 34 7.55 -1.66 -1.77
C PHE A 34 6.57 -2.83 -1.86
N ILE A 35 7.11 -4.06 -1.83
CA ILE A 35 6.32 -5.28 -1.93
C ILE A 35 6.11 -5.85 -0.53
N VAL A 36 4.87 -6.15 -0.19
CA VAL A 36 4.47 -6.76 1.08
C VAL A 36 3.98 -8.19 0.82
N ASP A 37 4.54 -9.16 1.54
CA ASP A 37 4.02 -10.52 1.63
C ASP A 37 2.94 -10.59 2.70
N ILE A 38 1.73 -10.95 2.27
CA ILE A 38 0.53 -11.02 3.10
C ILE A 38 0.16 -12.47 3.48
N GLY A 39 1.06 -13.43 3.24
CA GLY A 39 0.82 -14.85 3.45
C GLY A 39 0.21 -15.55 2.23
N ASP A 40 -0.03 -16.85 2.35
CA ASP A 40 -0.63 -17.70 1.29
C ASP A 40 0.09 -17.60 -0.08
N ARG A 41 1.40 -17.31 -0.06
CA ARG A 41 2.25 -17.05 -1.25
C ARG A 41 1.78 -15.85 -2.11
N GLN A 42 1.01 -14.93 -1.53
CA GLN A 42 0.57 -13.72 -2.19
C GLN A 42 1.36 -12.51 -1.71
N THR A 43 1.72 -11.66 -2.67
CA THR A 43 2.34 -10.36 -2.43
C THR A 43 1.49 -9.24 -3.02
N LEU A 44 1.53 -8.07 -2.40
CA LEU A 44 0.94 -6.84 -2.91
C LEU A 44 2.03 -5.79 -3.10
N LEU A 45 1.96 -5.06 -4.21
CA LEU A 45 2.71 -3.81 -4.36
C LEU A 45 2.00 -2.72 -3.55
N ILE A 46 2.71 -2.02 -2.68
CA ILE A 46 2.19 -0.83 -2.00
C ILE A 46 2.70 0.40 -2.75
N ALA A 47 1.78 1.25 -3.21
CA ALA A 47 2.06 2.54 -3.85
C ALA A 47 1.59 3.66 -2.92
N HIS A 48 2.52 4.25 -2.18
CA HIS A 48 2.24 5.26 -1.17
C HIS A 48 2.60 6.65 -1.70
N ASN A 49 1.58 7.49 -1.91
CA ASN A 49 1.73 8.82 -2.48
C ASN A 49 2.47 9.75 -1.50
N LEU A 50 3.67 10.20 -1.89
CA LEU A 50 4.56 11.04 -1.10
C LEU A 50 4.26 12.54 -1.22
N ASP A 51 3.36 12.92 -2.12
CA ASP A 51 2.87 14.30 -2.22
C ASP A 51 1.74 14.55 -1.21
N LEU A 52 1.05 13.49 -0.79
CA LEU A 52 -0.05 13.55 0.16
C LEU A 52 0.35 13.09 1.57
N ALA A 53 1.26 12.12 1.67
CA ALA A 53 1.62 11.49 2.93
C ALA A 53 3.14 11.47 3.18
N SER A 54 3.53 11.37 4.45
CA SER A 54 4.94 11.21 4.83
C SER A 54 5.47 9.83 4.47
N ARG A 55 6.69 9.76 3.91
CA ARG A 55 7.41 8.49 3.68
C ARG A 55 7.38 7.57 4.91
N VAL A 56 7.09 6.30 4.67
CA VAL A 56 7.16 5.25 5.68
C VAL A 56 8.61 4.74 5.78
N PRO A 57 9.27 4.80 6.95
CA PRO A 57 10.66 4.40 7.13
C PRO A 57 10.80 2.88 7.30
N VAL A 58 10.24 2.11 6.36
CA VAL A 58 10.26 0.64 6.37
C VAL A 58 11.52 0.08 5.71
N GLY A 59 12.03 -1.01 6.28
CA GLY A 59 13.10 -1.87 5.76
C GLY A 59 12.61 -3.27 5.39
N LEU A 60 13.51 -4.10 4.87
CA LEU A 60 13.22 -5.51 4.59
C LEU A 60 12.89 -6.27 5.88
N GLY A 61 11.82 -7.07 5.84
CA GLY A 61 11.35 -7.86 6.97
C GLY A 61 10.47 -7.10 7.96
N ASP A 62 10.28 -5.79 7.79
CA ASP A 62 9.42 -5.01 8.66
C ASP A 62 7.94 -5.40 8.48
N ARG A 63 7.21 -5.42 9.59
CA ARG A 63 5.77 -5.65 9.59
C ARG A 63 5.02 -4.34 9.44
N VAL A 64 4.07 -4.31 8.51
CA VAL A 64 3.17 -3.17 8.28
C VAL A 64 1.71 -3.61 8.33
N VAL A 65 0.83 -2.69 8.68
CA VAL A 65 -0.62 -2.79 8.43
C VAL A 65 -0.97 -1.70 7.43
N VAL A 66 -1.68 -2.06 6.37
CA VAL A 66 -2.02 -1.14 5.28
C VAL A 66 -3.52 -1.15 5.10
N ARG A 67 -4.12 0.04 5.09
CA ARG A 67 -5.46 0.28 4.54
C ARG A 67 -5.32 1.06 3.26
N GLY A 68 -6.00 0.63 2.21
CA GLY A 68 -6.01 1.31 0.93
C GLY A 68 -6.97 0.64 -0.04
N MET A 69 -7.08 1.20 -1.24
CA MET A 69 -7.86 0.58 -2.30
C MET A 69 -7.00 -0.42 -3.08
N TYR A 70 -7.57 -1.59 -3.35
CA TYR A 70 -6.92 -2.64 -4.11
C TYR A 70 -7.17 -2.45 -5.59
N GLU A 71 -6.11 -2.54 -6.39
CA GLU A 71 -6.19 -2.56 -7.85
C GLU A 71 -5.48 -3.79 -8.40
N TRP A 72 -5.93 -4.24 -9.57
CA TRP A 72 -5.33 -5.36 -10.29
C TRP A 72 -4.86 -4.95 -11.68
N ASN A 73 -3.61 -5.29 -12.01
CA ASN A 73 -3.07 -5.20 -13.35
C ASN A 73 -2.37 -6.51 -13.78
N ASP A 74 -1.74 -6.51 -14.95
CA ASP A 74 -1.06 -7.69 -15.50
C ASP A 74 0.18 -8.13 -14.70
N LEU A 75 0.67 -7.28 -13.79
CA LEU A 75 1.76 -7.59 -12.85
C LEU A 75 1.26 -8.11 -11.50
N GLY A 76 -0.06 -8.09 -11.26
CA GLY A 76 -0.72 -8.57 -10.05
C GLY A 76 -1.43 -7.47 -9.27
N GLY A 77 -1.66 -7.73 -7.98
CA GLY A 77 -2.38 -6.83 -7.08
C GLY A 77 -1.49 -5.74 -6.50
N LEU A 78 -2.02 -4.52 -6.44
CA LEU A 78 -1.41 -3.39 -5.74
C LEU A 78 -2.41 -2.74 -4.78
N VAL A 79 -1.88 -1.97 -3.84
CA VAL A 79 -2.67 -1.12 -2.94
C VAL A 79 -2.19 0.32 -3.10
N HIS A 80 -3.12 1.19 -3.48
CA HIS A 80 -2.95 2.63 -3.58
C HIS A 80 -3.92 3.35 -2.60
N TRP A 81 -4.06 4.67 -2.70
CA TRP A 81 -4.87 5.47 -1.76
C TRP A 81 -4.55 5.17 -0.30
N THR A 82 -3.27 4.99 0.00
CA THR A 82 -2.76 4.72 1.35
C THR A 82 -2.51 6.02 2.13
N HIS A 83 -3.39 6.99 1.93
CA HIS A 83 -3.38 8.34 2.51
C HIS A 83 -4.83 8.79 2.76
N HIS A 84 -5.00 9.86 3.55
CA HIS A 84 -6.32 10.45 3.76
C HIS A 84 -6.94 10.91 2.44
N ASP A 85 -8.26 10.82 2.29
CA ASP A 85 -8.95 11.37 1.11
C ASP A 85 -8.88 12.90 1.16
N PRO A 86 -8.19 13.58 0.21
CA PRO A 86 -8.07 15.04 0.23
C PRO A 86 -9.41 15.79 0.13
N LEU A 87 -10.46 15.13 -0.37
CA LEU A 87 -11.81 15.68 -0.46
C LEU A 87 -12.70 15.30 0.72
N GLY A 88 -12.27 14.37 1.57
CA GLY A 88 -13.01 13.89 2.73
C GLY A 88 -14.37 13.24 2.40
N ILE A 89 -14.48 12.63 1.21
CA ILE A 89 -15.69 11.91 0.78
C ILE A 89 -15.68 10.50 1.36
N GLU A 90 -14.52 9.85 1.32
CA GLU A 90 -14.26 8.55 1.92
C GLU A 90 -13.34 8.70 3.14
N ASP A 91 -13.27 7.68 3.99
CA ASP A 91 -12.35 7.69 5.14
C ASP A 91 -10.85 7.69 4.72
N GLY A 92 -10.54 7.36 3.47
CA GLY A 92 -9.17 7.22 2.96
C GLY A 92 -8.43 5.96 3.45
N GLY A 93 -7.12 5.93 3.22
CA GLY A 93 -6.24 4.84 3.65
C GLY A 93 -5.04 5.35 4.43
N TRP A 94 -4.18 4.42 4.83
CA TRP A 94 -3.02 4.70 5.65
C TRP A 94 -2.07 3.51 5.68
N ILE A 95 -0.81 3.77 6.07
CA ILE A 95 0.14 2.73 6.42
C ILE A 95 0.51 2.88 7.88
N ARG A 96 0.41 1.81 8.66
CA ARG A 96 0.85 1.75 10.05
C ARG A 96 2.11 0.93 10.17
N PHE A 97 3.16 1.57 10.67
CA PHE A 97 4.45 0.96 10.95
C PHE A 97 4.83 1.23 12.41
N GLY A 98 4.99 0.16 13.20
CA GLY A 98 5.14 0.24 14.65
C GLY A 98 3.93 0.91 15.29
N ARG A 99 4.16 2.05 15.96
CA ARG A 99 3.13 2.85 16.65
C ARG A 99 2.67 4.08 15.85
N ARG A 100 3.21 4.28 14.64
CA ARG A 100 2.93 5.47 13.84
C ARG A 100 2.11 5.10 12.61
N THR A 101 1.13 5.94 12.31
CA THR A 101 0.34 5.93 11.08
C THR A 101 0.88 7.02 10.14
N TYR A 102 0.92 6.70 8.86
CA TYR A 102 1.38 7.54 7.77
C TYR A 102 0.24 7.63 6.76
N GLU A 103 -0.25 8.85 6.53
CA GLU A 103 -1.36 9.19 5.64
C GLU A 103 -1.26 10.65 5.19
#